data_AF-A0A239G2D0-F1
#
_entry.id   AF-A0A239G2D0-F1
#
_cell.length_a   1.000
_cell.length_b   1.000
_cell.length_c   1.000
_cell.angle_alpha   90.00
_cell.angle_beta   90.00
_cell.angle_gamma   90.00
#
_symmetry.space_group_name_H-M   'P 1'
#
loop_
_entity.id
_entity.type
_entity.pdbx_description
1 polymer ?
#
loop_
_entity_poly.entity_id
_entity_poly.type
_entity_poly.pdbx_seq_one_letter_code
_entity_poly.pdbx_strand_id
1 'polypeptide(L)'
;MSTFIKAMRFVGDLDDEFYDDERQRDVWNEASAIGFQLFQWASLISAAVLPWVAGTTGARVALGILLTLTVINVLAIGYAAARSVNLYTAKVNRIRGVVVAIVLLVGYLGALLKLQPETFSEASSWAGGVVGAVLGGGLVGIAIWRVRRRNARFENEEI
;
A
#
# COMPACT_ATOMS: atom_id res chain seq x y z
N MET A 1 20.94 6.19 13.64
CA MET A 1 19.67 5.56 13.21
C MET A 1 18.52 6.53 13.46
N SER A 2 17.66 6.81 12.47
CA SER A 2 16.54 7.77 12.64
C SER A 2 15.46 7.23 13.58
N THR A 3 14.63 8.11 14.14
CA THR A 3 13.49 7.74 15.01
C THR A 3 12.52 6.79 14.29
N PHE A 4 12.30 7.00 12.99
CA PHE A 4 11.49 6.13 12.16
C PHE A 4 12.04 4.69 12.11
N ILE A 5 13.35 4.52 11.84
CA ILE A 5 13.97 3.18 11.79
C ILE A 5 13.89 2.51 13.16
N LYS A 6 14.15 3.24 14.27
CA LYS A 6 14.02 2.71 15.63
C LYS A 6 12.60 2.20 15.90
N ALA A 7 11.58 2.98 15.56
CA ALA A 7 10.18 2.59 15.76
C ALA A 7 9.80 1.35 14.94
N MET A 8 10.22 1.27 13.68
CA MET A 8 9.92 0.10 12.84
C MET A 8 10.66 -1.16 13.31
N ARG A 9 11.90 -1.03 13.79
CA ARG A 9 12.63 -2.15 14.41
C ARG A 9 11.94 -2.65 15.67
N PHE A 10 11.46 -1.73 16.52
CA PHE A 10 10.68 -2.09 17.70
C PHE A 10 9.37 -2.81 17.33
N VAL A 11 8.61 -2.29 16.35
CA VAL A 11 7.36 -2.92 15.90
C VAL A 11 7.59 -4.32 15.32
N GLY A 12 8.69 -4.52 14.59
CA GLY A 12 9.05 -5.81 14.01
C GLY A 12 9.88 -6.72 14.93
N ASP A 13 10.18 -6.26 16.15
CA ASP A 13 11.05 -6.92 17.12
C ASP A 13 12.42 -7.35 16.54
N LEU A 14 13.01 -6.49 15.69
CA LEU A 14 14.17 -6.82 14.85
C LEU A 14 15.53 -6.75 15.58
N ASP A 15 15.52 -6.54 16.90
CA ASP A 15 16.71 -6.45 17.75
C ASP A 15 16.88 -7.72 18.63
N ASP A 16 16.00 -8.72 18.48
CA ASP A 16 16.07 -9.99 19.20
C ASP A 16 17.20 -10.91 18.68
N GLU A 17 17.80 -11.71 19.58
CA GLU A 17 18.86 -12.69 19.28
C GLU A 17 18.45 -13.70 18.20
N PHE A 18 17.14 -13.95 18.03
CA PHE A 18 16.57 -14.75 16.94
C PHE A 18 17.09 -14.34 15.55
N TYR A 19 17.35 -13.06 15.32
CA TYR A 19 17.77 -12.54 14.01
C TYR A 19 19.28 -12.68 13.72
N ASP A 20 20.07 -13.17 14.69
CA ASP A 20 21.50 -13.44 14.54
C ASP A 20 21.75 -14.72 13.71
N ASP A 21 20.82 -15.68 13.74
CA ASP A 21 20.86 -16.87 12.87
C ASP A 21 20.29 -16.54 11.48
N GLU A 22 21.15 -16.63 10.46
CA GLU A 22 20.79 -16.31 9.07
C GLU A 22 19.64 -17.18 8.54
N ARG A 23 19.63 -18.48 8.86
CA ARG A 23 18.60 -19.40 8.36
C ARG A 23 17.25 -19.10 8.99
N GLN A 24 17.23 -18.86 10.30
CA GLN A 24 16.00 -18.55 11.02
C GLN A 24 15.41 -17.23 10.53
N ARG A 25 16.26 -16.20 10.39
CA ARG A 25 15.88 -14.90 9.83
C ARG A 25 15.27 -15.04 8.43
N ASP A 26 15.87 -15.82 7.54
CA ASP A 26 15.39 -15.93 6.16
C ASP A 26 14.04 -16.66 6.06
N VAL A 27 13.89 -17.78 6.77
CA VAL A 27 12.62 -18.52 6.82
C VAL A 27 11.52 -17.69 7.48
N TRP A 28 11.85 -16.95 8.54
CA TRP A 28 10.91 -16.05 9.20
C TRP A 28 10.50 -14.88 8.32
N ASN A 29 11.43 -14.30 7.58
CA ASN A 29 11.14 -13.24 6.60
C ASN A 29 10.21 -13.76 5.49
N GLU A 30 10.42 -14.99 5.01
CA GLU A 30 9.52 -15.63 4.03
C GLU A 30 8.11 -15.84 4.62
N ALA A 31 8.02 -16.42 5.82
CA ALA A 31 6.75 -16.64 6.51
C ALA A 31 6.01 -15.31 6.77
N SER A 32 6.73 -14.29 7.22
CA SER A 32 6.20 -12.93 7.45
C SER A 32 5.72 -12.28 6.16
N ALA A 33 6.45 -12.45 5.05
CA ALA A 33 6.03 -11.97 3.74
C ALA A 33 4.74 -12.66 3.28
N ILE A 34 4.63 -13.98 3.46
CA ILE A 34 3.40 -14.74 3.16
C ILE A 34 2.24 -14.24 4.04
N GLY A 35 2.46 -14.13 5.35
CA GLY A 35 1.45 -13.65 6.31
C GLY A 35 0.96 -12.25 5.98
N PHE A 36 1.87 -11.33 5.65
CA PHE A 36 1.52 -9.98 5.22
C PHE A 36 0.68 -9.98 3.93
N GLN A 37 1.03 -10.84 2.96
CA GLN A 37 0.25 -10.95 1.73
C GLN A 37 -1.13 -11.56 1.94
N LEU A 38 -1.26 -12.58 2.79
CA LEU A 38 -2.55 -13.15 3.17
C LEU A 38 -3.43 -12.10 3.85
N PHE A 39 -2.87 -11.35 4.80
CA PHE A 39 -3.57 -10.24 5.46
C PHE A 39 -4.02 -9.16 4.48
N GLN A 40 -3.14 -8.79 3.54
CA GLN A 40 -3.45 -7.83 2.49
C GLN A 40 -4.61 -8.29 1.61
N TRP A 41 -4.61 -9.54 1.15
CA TRP A 41 -5.73 -10.10 0.38
C TRP A 41 -7.02 -10.14 1.19
N ALA A 42 -6.98 -10.64 2.42
CA ALA A 42 -8.15 -10.73 3.29
C ALA A 42 -8.76 -9.33 3.55
N SER A 43 -7.92 -8.33 3.79
CA SER A 43 -8.32 -6.95 4.01
C SER A 43 -8.95 -6.33 2.75
N LEU A 44 -8.35 -6.53 1.58
CA LEU A 44 -8.87 -6.03 0.30
C LEU A 44 -10.22 -6.66 -0.05
N ILE A 45 -10.34 -7.99 0.09
CA ILE A 45 -11.59 -8.71 -0.15
C ILE A 45 -12.67 -8.24 0.84
N SER A 46 -12.33 -8.14 2.13
CA SER A 46 -13.27 -7.67 3.16
C SER A 46 -13.76 -6.26 2.85
N ALA A 47 -12.85 -5.34 2.52
CA ALA A 47 -13.20 -3.97 2.15
C ALA A 47 -14.04 -3.89 0.87
N ALA A 48 -13.84 -4.79 -0.09
CA ALA A 48 -14.66 -4.86 -1.29
C ALA A 48 -16.08 -5.39 -1.03
N VAL A 49 -16.25 -6.31 -0.06
CA VAL A 49 -17.53 -6.97 0.24
C VAL A 49 -18.39 -6.19 1.23
N LEU A 50 -17.77 -5.61 2.27
CA LEU A 50 -18.47 -4.96 3.39
C LEU A 50 -19.49 -3.89 3.00
N PRO A 51 -19.23 -2.98 2.03
CA PRO A 51 -20.21 -1.97 1.61
C PRO A 51 -21.54 -2.57 1.11
N TRP A 52 -21.47 -3.77 0.52
CA TRP A 52 -22.63 -4.44 -0.07
C TRP A 52 -23.42 -5.24 0.95
N VAL A 53 -22.72 -5.90 1.89
CA VAL A 53 -23.35 -6.77 2.89
C VAL A 53 -23.83 -6.01 4.11
N ALA A 54 -23.10 -4.97 4.53
CA ALA A 54 -23.38 -4.21 5.77
C ALA A 54 -23.73 -2.73 5.50
N GLY A 55 -24.01 -2.39 4.24
CA GLY A 55 -24.47 -1.05 3.84
C GLY A 55 -23.51 0.07 4.22
N THR A 56 -24.07 1.19 4.69
CA THR A 56 -23.31 2.40 5.06
C THR A 56 -22.30 2.14 6.18
N THR A 57 -22.66 1.32 7.18
CA THR A 57 -21.73 0.93 8.25
C THR A 57 -20.58 0.10 7.68
N GLY A 58 -20.89 -0.88 6.83
CA GLY A 58 -19.88 -1.67 6.12
C GLY A 58 -18.93 -0.81 5.29
N ALA A 59 -19.44 0.21 4.62
CA ALA A 59 -18.65 1.14 3.84
C ALA A 59 -17.67 1.98 4.69
N ARG A 60 -18.08 2.44 5.88
CA ARG A 60 -17.18 3.14 6.81
C ARG A 60 -16.06 2.24 7.32
N VAL A 61 -16.39 0.99 7.65
CA VAL A 61 -15.40 -0.01 8.09
C VAL A 61 -14.44 -0.34 6.94
N ALA A 62 -14.94 -0.51 5.72
CA ALA A 62 -14.12 -0.73 4.54
C ALA A 62 -13.11 0.39 4.30
N LEU A 63 -13.52 1.67 4.42
CA LEU A 63 -12.61 2.80 4.33
C LEU A 63 -11.52 2.78 5.40
N GLY A 64 -11.88 2.45 6.65
CA GLY A 64 -10.92 2.27 7.73
C GLY A 64 -9.87 1.21 7.39
N ILE A 65 -10.31 0.04 6.91
CA ILE A 65 -9.41 -1.05 6.49
C ILE A 65 -8.47 -0.59 5.36
N LEU A 66 -9.00 0.05 4.31
CA LEU A 66 -8.21 0.50 3.17
C LEU A 66 -7.19 1.59 3.56
N LEU A 67 -7.58 2.52 4.42
CA LEU A 67 -6.68 3.55 4.92
C LEU A 67 -5.56 2.94 5.76
N THR A 68 -5.88 2.07 6.72
CA THR A 68 -4.90 1.37 7.55
C THR A 68 -3.94 0.55 6.69
N LEU A 69 -4.47 -0.21 5.72
CA LEU A 69 -3.67 -0.99 4.79
C LEU A 69 -2.71 -0.10 3.98
N THR A 70 -3.19 1.05 3.50
CA THR A 70 -2.37 2.02 2.77
C THR A 70 -1.23 2.54 3.64
N VAL A 71 -1.51 2.93 4.88
CA VAL A 71 -0.50 3.39 5.84
C VAL A 71 0.55 2.32 6.10
N ILE A 72 0.15 1.07 6.37
CA ILE A 72 1.08 -0.03 6.62
C ILE A 72 1.99 -0.27 5.40
N ASN A 73 1.45 -0.26 4.18
CA ASN A 73 2.25 -0.42 2.96
C ASN A 73 3.25 0.73 2.79
N VAL A 74 2.84 1.98 3.03
CA VAL A 74 3.74 3.15 2.96
C VAL A 74 4.87 3.04 3.99
N LEU A 75 4.56 2.62 5.22
CA LEU A 75 5.56 2.42 6.27
C LEU A 75 6.55 1.31 5.89
N ALA A 76 6.07 0.17 5.38
CA ALA A 76 6.92 -0.94 4.95
C ALA A 76 7.85 -0.53 3.79
N ILE A 77 7.30 0.14 2.76
CA ILE A 77 8.08 0.68 1.64
C ILE A 77 9.08 1.73 2.14
N GLY A 78 8.65 2.62 3.03
CA GLY A 78 9.50 3.65 3.63
C GLY A 78 10.67 3.06 4.43
N TYR A 79 10.44 1.99 5.19
CA TYR A 79 11.49 1.29 5.92
C TYR A 79 12.48 0.62 4.97
N ALA A 80 12.00 -0.08 3.94
CA ALA A 80 12.86 -0.68 2.93
C ALA A 80 13.71 0.37 2.18
N ALA A 81 13.09 1.49 1.80
CA ALA A 81 13.80 2.61 1.16
C ALA A 81 14.83 3.26 2.08
N ALA A 82 14.52 3.42 3.38
CA ALA A 82 15.46 3.94 4.38
C ALA A 82 16.65 3.00 4.64
N ARG A 83 16.54 1.73 4.25
CA ARG A 83 17.59 0.71 4.28
C ARG A 83 18.23 0.46 2.92
N SER A 84 17.98 1.36 1.95
CA SER A 84 18.55 1.30 0.59
C SER A 84 18.23 0.00 -0.16
N VAL A 85 17.13 -0.68 0.18
CA VAL A 85 16.68 -1.85 -0.57
C VAL A 85 16.27 -1.42 -1.98
N ASN A 86 16.83 -2.08 -2.99
CA ASN A 86 16.49 -1.79 -4.38
C ASN A 86 15.10 -2.36 -4.73
N LEU A 87 14.07 -1.54 -4.56
CA LEU A 87 12.68 -1.87 -4.84
C LEU A 87 12.39 -2.13 -6.34
N TYR A 88 13.30 -1.79 -7.26
CA TYR A 88 13.12 -1.98 -8.71
C TYR A 88 13.42 -3.40 -9.19
N THR A 89 14.06 -4.22 -8.36
CA THR A 89 14.21 -5.66 -8.64
C THR A 89 12.86 -6.39 -8.64
N ALA A 90 11.86 -5.83 -7.94
CA ALA A 90 10.50 -6.35 -7.92
C ALA A 90 9.74 -5.94 -9.21
N LYS A 91 9.35 -6.94 -10.01
CA LYS A 91 8.55 -6.71 -11.23
C LYS A 91 7.14 -6.24 -10.87
N VAL A 92 6.89 -4.93 -10.95
CA VAL A 92 5.59 -4.29 -10.66
C VAL A 92 4.50 -4.69 -11.66
N ASN A 93 4.86 -5.02 -12.91
CA ASN A 93 3.93 -5.38 -14.00
C ASN A 93 3.45 -6.84 -14.00
N ARG A 94 3.53 -7.56 -12.88
CA ARG A 94 2.93 -8.90 -12.80
C ARG A 94 1.41 -8.78 -12.76
N ILE A 95 0.70 -9.74 -13.37
CA ILE A 95 -0.77 -9.88 -13.34
C ILE A 95 -1.32 -9.64 -11.92
N ARG A 96 -0.62 -10.13 -10.90
CA ARG A 96 -0.94 -9.89 -9.49
C ARG A 96 -1.10 -8.41 -9.13
N GLY A 97 -0.23 -7.52 -9.61
CA GLY A 97 -0.33 -6.08 -9.36
C GLY A 97 -1.61 -5.48 -9.96
N VAL A 98 -1.99 -5.92 -11.17
CA VAL A 98 -3.25 -5.53 -11.82
C VAL A 98 -4.45 -6.01 -11.00
N VAL A 99 -4.46 -7.27 -10.55
CA VAL A 99 -5.56 -7.79 -9.73
C VAL A 99 -5.68 -7.02 -8.41
N VAL A 100 -4.57 -6.75 -7.72
CA VAL A 100 -4.59 -5.95 -6.49
C VAL A 100 -5.14 -4.55 -6.74
N ALA A 101 -4.72 -3.89 -7.83
CA ALA A 101 -5.22 -2.57 -8.19
C ALA A 101 -6.73 -2.58 -8.47
N ILE A 102 -7.23 -3.59 -9.18
CA ILE A 102 -8.66 -3.77 -9.47
C ILE A 102 -9.44 -3.96 -8.17
N VAL A 103 -9.02 -4.87 -7.29
CA VAL A 103 -9.74 -5.12 -6.02
C VAL A 103 -9.74 -3.88 -5.13
N LEU A 104 -8.63 -3.15 -5.08
CA LEU A 104 -8.53 -1.90 -4.34
C LEU A 104 -9.47 -0.83 -4.90
N LEU A 105 -9.53 -0.67 -6.23
CA LEU A 105 -10.46 0.24 -6.90
C LEU A 105 -11.92 -0.14 -6.59
N VAL A 106 -12.27 -1.42 -6.67
CA VAL A 106 -13.62 -1.92 -6.36
C VAL A 106 -13.98 -1.61 -4.90
N GLY A 107 -13.05 -1.81 -3.95
CA GLY A 107 -13.27 -1.48 -2.54
C GLY A 107 -13.52 0.01 -2.31
N TYR A 108 -12.67 0.88 -2.86
CA TYR A 108 -12.85 2.33 -2.73
C TYR A 108 -14.13 2.82 -3.39
N LEU A 109 -14.39 2.42 -4.64
CA LEU A 109 -15.59 2.83 -5.38
C LEU A 109 -16.86 2.30 -4.70
N GLY A 110 -16.87 1.04 -4.25
CA GLY A 110 -18.00 0.45 -3.53
C GLY A 110 -18.31 1.18 -2.22
N ALA A 111 -17.29 1.53 -1.44
CA ALA A 111 -17.47 2.29 -0.22
C ALA A 111 -17.99 3.72 -0.51
N LEU A 112 -17.43 4.39 -1.50
CA LEU A 112 -17.85 5.74 -1.91
C LEU A 112 -19.30 5.75 -2.39
N LEU A 113 -19.67 4.86 -3.32
CA LEU A 113 -21.04 4.72 -3.84
C LEU A 113 -22.07 4.54 -2.72
N LYS A 114 -21.71 3.77 -1.68
CA LYS A 114 -22.63 3.50 -0.56
C LYS A 114 -22.74 4.65 0.44
N LEU A 115 -21.68 5.45 0.58
CA LEU A 115 -21.65 6.58 1.51
C LEU A 115 -22.25 7.87 0.95
N GLN A 116 -22.36 7.97 -0.38
CA GLN A 116 -22.81 9.19 -1.04
C GLN A 116 -23.85 8.92 -2.13
N PRO A 117 -25.01 8.31 -1.81
CA PRO A 117 -26.02 7.97 -2.81
C PRO A 117 -26.58 9.19 -3.56
N GLU A 118 -26.66 10.37 -2.92
CA GLU A 118 -27.21 11.58 -3.56
C GLU A 118 -26.14 12.46 -4.22
N THR A 119 -24.88 12.37 -3.76
CA THR A 119 -23.77 13.22 -4.20
C THR A 119 -23.33 12.84 -5.63
N PHE A 120 -23.37 11.56 -6.03
CA PHE A 120 -23.02 11.15 -7.41
C PHE A 120 -24.02 11.57 -8.49
N SER A 121 -25.15 12.18 -8.12
CA SER A 121 -26.11 12.75 -9.08
C SER A 121 -25.69 14.14 -9.60
N GLU A 122 -24.83 14.85 -8.86
CA GLU A 122 -24.36 16.18 -9.21
C GLU A 122 -22.97 16.16 -9.87
N ALA A 123 -22.80 16.95 -10.94
CA ALA A 123 -21.55 17.06 -11.69
C ALA A 123 -20.35 17.55 -10.84
N SER A 124 -20.62 18.31 -9.78
CA SER A 124 -19.63 18.83 -8.82
C SER A 124 -18.91 17.72 -8.06
N SER A 125 -19.60 16.62 -7.77
CA SER A 125 -19.09 15.47 -7.01
C SER A 125 -18.19 14.58 -7.85
N TRP A 126 -18.50 14.43 -9.14
CA TRP A 126 -17.61 13.79 -10.12
C TRP A 126 -16.34 14.60 -10.30
N ALA A 127 -16.42 15.93 -10.34
CA ALA A 127 -15.25 16.79 -10.40
C ALA A 127 -14.36 16.61 -9.14
N GLY A 128 -14.94 16.54 -7.94
CA GLY A 128 -14.22 16.26 -6.71
C GLY A 128 -13.53 14.88 -6.70
N GLY A 129 -14.23 13.84 -7.16
CA GLY A 129 -13.69 12.48 -7.28
C GLY A 129 -12.55 12.38 -8.31
N VAL A 130 -12.70 13.02 -9.47
CA VAL A 130 -11.67 13.07 -10.51
C VAL A 130 -10.46 13.87 -10.02
N VAL A 131 -10.66 15.01 -9.38
CA VAL A 131 -9.57 15.81 -8.80
C VAL A 131 -8.84 15.04 -7.72
N GLY A 132 -9.56 14.33 -6.83
CA GLY A 132 -8.97 13.47 -5.82
C GLY A 132 -8.15 12.32 -6.42
N ALA A 133 -8.67 11.68 -7.47
CA ALA A 133 -7.96 10.62 -8.19
C ALA A 133 -6.72 11.14 -8.95
N VAL A 134 -6.81 12.33 -9.55
CA VAL A 134 -5.70 12.97 -10.26
C VAL A 134 -4.62 13.45 -9.29
N LEU A 135 -5.00 14.03 -8.14
CA LEU A 135 -4.03 14.45 -7.12
C LEU A 135 -3.40 13.25 -6.41
N GLY A 136 -4.19 12.25 -6.01
CA GLY A 136 -3.68 11.04 -5.39
C GLY A 136 -2.80 10.23 -6.35
N GLY A 137 -3.28 9.98 -7.57
CA GLY A 137 -2.53 9.32 -8.62
C GLY A 137 -1.32 10.14 -9.09
N GLY A 138 -1.43 11.47 -9.10
CA GLY A 138 -0.34 12.39 -9.42
C GLY A 138 0.76 12.38 -8.36
N LEU A 139 0.42 12.34 -7.08
CA LEU A 139 1.41 12.20 -5.99
C LEU A 139 2.14 10.86 -6.05
N VAL A 140 1.42 9.78 -6.31
CA VAL A 140 2.02 8.45 -6.54
C VAL A 140 2.90 8.46 -7.78
N GLY A 141 2.45 9.07 -8.88
CA GLY A 141 3.21 9.23 -10.11
C GLY A 141 4.47 10.07 -9.94
N ILE A 142 4.40 11.17 -9.19
CA ILE A 142 5.54 12.03 -8.84
C ILE A 142 6.51 11.28 -7.94
N ALA A 143 6.04 10.51 -6.96
CA ALA A 143 6.91 9.68 -6.12
C ALA A 143 7.66 8.65 -6.97
N ILE A 144 6.95 7.92 -7.83
CA ILE A 144 7.55 6.96 -8.77
C ILE A 144 8.55 7.66 -9.71
N TRP A 145 8.20 8.81 -10.26
CA TRP A 145 9.06 9.58 -11.17
C TRP A 145 10.30 10.14 -10.47
N ARG A 146 10.16 10.68 -9.26
CA ARG A 146 11.26 11.26 -8.48
C ARG A 146 12.26 10.19 -8.06
N VAL A 147 11.76 9.00 -7.71
CA VAL A 147 12.63 7.85 -7.42
C VAL A 147 13.30 7.34 -8.71
N ARG A 148 12.57 7.24 -9.84
CA ARG A 148 13.16 6.88 -11.14
C ARG A 148 14.27 7.84 -11.59
N ARG A 149 14.05 9.15 -11.42
CA ARG A 149 15.00 10.19 -11.83
C ARG A 149 16.26 10.23 -10.96
N ARG A 150 16.17 9.88 -9.67
CA ARG A 150 17.34 9.74 -8.80
C ARG A 150 18.22 8.57 -9.24
N ASN A 151 17.63 7.48 -9.71
CA ASN A 151 18.37 6.28 -10.10
C ASN A 151 19.01 6.37 -11.49
N ALA A 152 18.36 7.05 -12.45
CA ALA A 152 18.99 7.36 -13.74
C ALA A 152 20.23 8.26 -13.63
N ARG A 153 20.44 8.92 -12.48
CA ARG A 153 21.69 9.64 -12.20
C ARG A 153 22.80 8.72 -11.72
N PHE A 154 22.48 7.68 -10.93
CA PHE A 154 23.46 6.69 -10.47
C PHE A 154 23.94 5.78 -11.60
N GLU A 155 23.07 5.36 -12.52
CA GLU A 155 23.48 4.57 -13.71
C GLU A 155 24.39 5.36 -14.68
N ASN A 156 24.30 6.69 -14.70
CA ASN A 156 25.16 7.54 -15.53
C ASN A 156 26.49 7.93 -14.84
N GLU A 157 26.65 7.68 -13.54
CA GLU A 157 27.88 7.91 -12.79
C GLU A 157 28.80 6.66 -12.76
N GLU A 158 28.30 5.50 -13.18
CA GLU A 158 29.05 4.23 -13.29
C GLU A 158 29.60 3.94 -14.71
N ILE A 159 29.48 4.89 -15.66
CA ILE A 159 30.02 4.79 -17.05
C ILE A 159 31.23 5.71 -17.22
#